data_AF-A0A942IKJ3-F1
#
_entry.id   AF-A0A942IKJ3-F1
#
_cell.length_a   1.000
_cell.length_b   1.000
_cell.length_c   1.000
_cell.angle_alpha   90.00
_cell.angle_beta   90.00
_cell.angle_gamma   90.00
#
_symmetry.space_group_name_H-M   'P 1'
#
loop_
_entity.id
_entity.type
_entity.pdbx_description
1 polymer ?
#
loop_
_entity_poly.entity_id
_entity_poly.type
_entity_poly.pdbx_seq_one_letter_code
_entity_poly.pdbx_strand_id
1 'polypeptide(L)'
;MYRTQRERHFPMPDFEIALTPPTVTVRIHGREIDPAFTRALLSASSLTLSEVIALDHLQKRRPIDTKILADLRRRKLVEGRAPAVPIAASVADAINQRGQYTRHAGLQKPALKQLVLSLLDRFGRATREEIDQTLLEAMPSGLTPQQKANRVKNLLSEMSDQDKTIVANRRAWEPSGRGVCHCLNHLSRRRIQTISRQLIEKNQY
;
A
#
# COMPACT_ATOMS: atom_id res chain seq x y z
N MET A 1 7.50 -17.25 29.51
CA MET A 1 6.37 -16.70 28.73
C MET A 1 6.77 -16.34 27.29
N TYR A 2 7.57 -15.30 27.05
CA TYR A 2 7.96 -14.89 25.69
C TYR A 2 8.64 -16.00 24.86
N ARG A 3 9.56 -16.76 25.46
CA ARG A 3 10.22 -17.91 24.81
C ARG A 3 9.21 -18.98 24.38
N THR A 4 8.25 -19.31 25.24
CA THR A 4 7.21 -20.31 24.96
C THR A 4 6.26 -19.86 23.85
N GLN A 5 5.86 -18.58 23.83
CA GLN A 5 5.06 -18.04 22.71
C GLN A 5 5.86 -18.11 21.40
N ARG A 6 7.16 -17.80 21.48
CA ARG A 6 8.06 -17.86 20.33
C ARG A 6 8.19 -19.28 19.77
N GLU A 7 8.41 -20.28 20.62
CA GLU A 7 8.49 -21.70 20.23
C GLU A 7 7.19 -22.20 19.58
N ARG A 8 6.04 -21.67 20.04
CA ARG A 8 4.72 -22.01 19.51
C ARG A 8 4.30 -21.16 18.31
N HIS A 9 5.15 -20.25 17.84
CA HIS A 9 4.84 -19.32 16.75
C HIS A 9 3.62 -18.43 17.02
N PHE A 10 3.34 -18.14 18.30
CA PHE A 10 2.22 -17.29 18.69
C PHE A 10 2.64 -15.82 18.80
N PRO A 11 1.71 -14.87 18.61
CA PRO A 11 1.99 -13.46 18.82
C PRO A 11 2.52 -13.19 20.22
N MET A 12 3.41 -12.21 20.32
CA MET A 12 4.00 -11.84 21.61
C MET A 12 2.91 -11.29 22.56
N PRO A 13 3.02 -11.50 23.87
CA PRO A 13 2.06 -10.97 24.83
C PRO A 13 2.15 -9.45 24.89
N ASP A 14 1.00 -8.78 24.97
CA ASP A 14 0.93 -7.33 25.11
C ASP A 14 0.83 -6.94 26.59
N PHE A 15 1.48 -5.84 26.97
CA PHE A 15 1.44 -5.29 28.33
C PHE A 15 0.91 -3.86 28.29
N GLU A 16 -0.12 -3.60 29.08
CA GLU A 16 -0.69 -2.27 29.27
C GLU A 16 -0.56 -1.91 30.75
N ILE A 17 0.19 -0.84 31.02
CA ILE A 17 0.47 -0.37 32.37
C ILE A 17 -0.33 0.92 32.57
N ALA A 18 -1.37 0.85 33.39
CA ALA A 18 -2.09 2.04 33.86
C ALA A 18 -1.45 2.49 35.18
N LEU A 19 -1.25 3.80 35.34
CA LEU A 19 -0.66 4.39 36.55
C LEU A 19 -1.72 4.77 37.58
N THR A 20 -2.97 4.99 37.15
CA THR A 20 -4.07 5.46 38.00
C THR A 20 -5.38 4.76 37.62
N PRO A 21 -5.83 3.73 38.37
CA PRO A 21 -5.09 3.02 39.42
C PRO A 21 -3.91 2.22 38.84
N PRO A 22 -2.84 1.96 39.63
CA PRO A 22 -1.70 1.18 39.18
C PRO A 22 -2.13 -0.26 38.87
N THR A 23 -2.26 -0.56 37.58
CA THR A 23 -2.70 -1.88 37.10
C THR A 23 -1.88 -2.29 35.89
N VAL A 24 -1.60 -3.59 35.78
CA VAL A 24 -0.91 -4.19 34.64
C VAL A 24 -1.85 -5.19 33.99
N THR A 25 -2.30 -4.88 32.78
CA THR A 25 -3.10 -5.80 31.97
C THR A 25 -2.19 -6.53 31.00
N VAL A 26 -2.19 -7.86 31.06
CA VAL A 26 -1.47 -8.72 30.12
C VAL A 26 -2.45 -9.34 29.15
N ARG A 27 -2.18 -9.19 27.85
CA ARG A 27 -2.99 -9.83 26.80
C ARG A 27 -2.18 -10.93 26.12
N ILE A 28 -2.57 -12.18 26.37
CA ILE A 28 -1.94 -13.36 25.78
C ILE A 28 -2.78 -13.80 24.58
N HIS A 29 -2.15 -13.91 23.42
CA HIS A 29 -2.82 -14.34 22.20
C HIS A 29 -2.77 -15.86 22.08
N GLY A 30 -3.93 -16.51 22.00
CA GLY A 30 -4.07 -17.96 21.83
C GLY A 30 -4.20 -18.43 20.37
N ARG A 31 -4.11 -17.50 19.41
CA ARG A 31 -4.21 -17.78 17.97
C ARG A 31 -3.12 -17.02 17.21
N GLU A 32 -2.68 -17.59 16.10
CA GLU A 32 -1.74 -16.94 15.19
C GLU A 32 -2.44 -15.79 14.45
N ILE A 33 -1.77 -14.62 14.38
CA ILE A 33 -2.26 -13.46 13.61
C ILE A 33 -1.88 -13.64 12.14
N ASP A 34 -0.64 -14.05 11.89
CA ASP A 34 -0.19 -14.51 10.58
C ASP A 34 0.83 -15.65 10.76
N PRO A 35 0.42 -16.90 10.51
CA PRO A 35 1.27 -18.08 10.58
C PRO A 35 2.54 -17.97 9.74
N ALA A 36 2.45 -17.34 8.57
CA ALA A 36 3.59 -17.21 7.67
C ALA A 36 4.59 -16.20 8.23
N PHE A 37 4.14 -15.08 8.81
CA PHE A 37 5.00 -14.05 9.41
C PHE A 37 5.73 -14.53 10.67
N THR A 38 5.10 -15.35 11.51
CA THR A 38 5.78 -15.84 12.71
C THR A 38 6.79 -16.94 12.39
N ARG A 39 6.45 -17.87 11.48
CA ARG A 39 7.39 -18.92 11.01
C ARG A 39 8.63 -18.35 10.34
N ALA A 40 8.41 -17.30 9.56
CA ALA A 40 9.38 -16.47 8.88
C ALA A 40 10.40 -15.73 9.76
N LEU A 41 9.92 -15.06 10.81
CA LEU A 41 10.78 -14.39 11.77
C LEU A 41 11.63 -15.38 12.56
N LEU A 42 11.18 -16.62 12.67
CA LEU A 42 11.85 -17.68 13.40
C LEU A 42 12.80 -18.51 12.52
N SER A 43 12.52 -18.63 11.23
CA SER A 43 13.42 -19.28 10.26
C SER A 43 14.60 -18.39 9.87
N ALA A 44 14.42 -17.06 9.86
CA ALA A 44 15.50 -16.07 9.70
C ALA A 44 16.37 -16.02 10.98
N SER A 45 17.24 -17.00 11.15
CA SER A 45 17.85 -17.45 12.41
C SER A 45 18.93 -16.51 13.00
N SER A 46 18.81 -15.19 12.86
CA SER A 46 19.68 -14.18 13.47
C SER A 46 18.94 -12.99 14.10
N LEU A 47 17.63 -13.12 14.33
CA LEU A 47 16.84 -12.10 15.02
C LEU A 47 16.90 -12.26 16.54
N THR A 48 17.18 -11.17 17.22
CA THR A 48 17.11 -11.06 18.67
C THR A 48 15.65 -11.00 19.14
N LEU A 49 15.41 -11.34 20.41
CA LEU A 49 14.06 -11.31 20.97
C LEU A 49 13.43 -9.91 20.90
N SER A 50 14.21 -8.85 21.10
CA SER A 50 13.76 -7.45 20.98
C SER A 50 13.26 -7.11 19.58
N GLU A 51 13.89 -7.65 18.54
CA GLU A 51 13.51 -7.39 17.16
C GLU A 51 12.26 -8.15 16.77
N VAL A 52 12.13 -9.40 17.24
CA VAL A 52 10.90 -10.17 17.06
C VAL A 52 9.71 -9.47 17.70
N ILE A 53 9.88 -8.93 18.92
CA ILE A 53 8.84 -8.14 19.60
C ILE A 53 8.50 -6.88 18.80
N ALA A 54 9.51 -6.16 18.29
CA ALA A 54 9.29 -4.94 17.53
C ALA A 54 8.61 -5.20 16.18
N LEU A 55 8.96 -6.29 15.50
CA LEU A 55 8.32 -6.71 14.24
C LEU A 55 6.88 -7.18 14.47
N ASP A 56 6.61 -7.89 15.58
CA ASP A 56 5.26 -8.24 16.03
C ASP A 56 4.42 -6.98 16.34
N HIS A 57 5.00 -5.95 16.96
CA HIS A 57 4.32 -4.67 17.15
C HIS A 57 3.96 -3.98 15.82
N LEU A 58 4.85 -4.03 14.80
CA LEU A 58 4.55 -3.48 13.47
C LEU A 58 3.38 -4.21 12.82
N GLN A 59 3.39 -5.54 12.90
CA GLN A 59 2.31 -6.37 12.38
C GLN A 59 0.97 -6.04 13.05
N LYS A 60 0.98 -5.86 14.38
CA LYS A 60 -0.20 -5.46 15.17
C LYS A 60 -0.60 -3.99 15.01
N ARG A 61 0.12 -3.22 14.18
CA ARG A 61 -0.05 -1.77 14.00
C ARG A 61 0.00 -0.99 15.32
N ARG A 62 0.79 -1.47 16.28
CA ARG A 62 1.04 -0.73 17.52
C ARG A 62 2.10 0.35 17.28
N PRO A 63 2.04 1.47 18.02
CA PRO A 63 3.09 2.47 17.98
C PRO A 63 4.42 1.86 18.45
N ILE A 64 5.50 2.21 17.75
CA ILE A 64 6.86 1.79 18.06
C ILE A 64 7.71 3.03 18.23
N ASP A 65 8.59 3.02 19.22
CA ASP A 65 9.56 4.08 19.42
C ASP A 65 10.42 4.26 18.15
N THR A 66 10.55 5.51 17.74
CA THR A 66 11.44 5.97 16.68
C THR A 66 12.86 5.41 16.76
N LYS A 67 13.41 5.20 17.98
CA LYS A 67 14.74 4.61 18.18
C LYS A 67 14.78 3.14 17.75
N ILE A 68 13.80 2.35 18.17
CA ILE A 68 13.65 0.94 17.79
C ILE A 68 13.44 0.84 16.28
N LEU A 69 12.60 1.73 15.73
CA LEU A 69 12.34 1.77 14.30
C LEU A 69 13.60 2.13 13.47
N ALA A 70 14.44 3.02 13.98
CA ALA A 70 15.72 3.36 13.35
C ALA A 70 16.68 2.16 13.36
N ASP A 71 16.71 1.40 14.45
CA ASP A 71 17.53 0.20 14.56
C ASP A 71 17.08 -0.90 13.58
N LEU A 72 15.77 -1.16 13.50
CA LEU A 72 15.20 -2.09 12.53
C LEU A 72 15.51 -1.69 11.08
N ARG A 73 15.53 -0.37 10.77
CA ARG A 73 15.96 0.13 9.46
C ARG A 73 17.44 -0.12 9.19
N ARG A 74 18.31 0.10 10.18
CA ARG A 74 19.76 -0.18 10.04
C ARG A 74 20.03 -1.65 9.74
N ARG A 75 19.25 -2.54 10.35
CA ARG A 75 19.31 -3.99 10.08
C ARG A 75 18.56 -4.43 8.82
N LYS A 76 17.99 -3.49 8.05
CA LYS A 76 17.22 -3.75 6.82
C LYS A 76 16.03 -4.70 7.02
N LEU A 77 15.42 -4.68 8.20
CA LEU A 77 14.25 -5.50 8.53
C LEU A 77 12.94 -4.81 8.16
N VAL A 78 12.97 -3.48 8.10
CA VAL A 78 11.81 -2.62 7.81
C VAL A 78 12.23 -1.51 6.85
N GLU A 79 11.28 -0.99 6.10
CA GLU A 79 11.53 0.08 5.14
C GLU A 79 10.41 1.12 5.12
N GLY A 80 10.60 2.21 4.37
CA GLY A 80 9.65 3.30 4.28
C GLY A 80 9.67 4.27 5.48
N ARG A 81 8.70 5.20 5.47
CA ARG A 81 8.60 6.32 6.40
C ARG A 81 7.37 6.17 7.29
N ALA A 82 7.49 6.55 8.56
CA ALA A 82 6.34 6.67 9.45
C ALA A 82 5.25 7.59 8.83
N PRO A 83 3.95 7.29 9.02
CA PRO A 83 3.39 6.32 9.97
C PRO A 83 3.23 4.89 9.42
N ALA A 84 3.35 4.67 8.11
CA ALA A 84 3.20 3.36 7.49
C ALA A 84 4.57 2.73 7.18
N VAL A 85 5.03 1.85 8.06
CA VAL A 85 6.35 1.20 7.94
C VAL A 85 6.15 -0.28 7.58
N PRO A 86 6.27 -0.66 6.30
CA PRO A 86 6.27 -2.06 5.92
C PRO A 86 7.56 -2.77 6.38
N ILE A 87 7.44 -4.09 6.54
CA ILE A 87 8.58 -5.00 6.61
C ILE A 87 9.37 -4.89 5.30
N ALA A 88 10.69 -5.01 5.35
CA ALA A 88 11.52 -4.90 4.16
C ALA A 88 11.21 -5.98 3.12
N ALA A 89 11.29 -5.63 1.84
CA ALA A 89 11.03 -6.56 0.73
C ALA A 89 11.86 -7.85 0.81
N SER A 90 13.13 -7.77 1.25
CA SER A 90 14.00 -8.95 1.42
C SER A 90 13.47 -9.91 2.49
N VAL A 91 12.98 -9.35 3.60
CA VAL A 91 12.35 -10.14 4.66
C VAL A 91 11.05 -10.72 4.13
N ALA A 92 10.23 -9.94 3.43
CA ALA A 92 8.97 -10.41 2.83
C ALA A 92 9.17 -11.53 1.79
N ASP A 93 10.26 -11.49 1.03
CA ASP A 93 10.61 -12.51 0.03
C ASP A 93 11.07 -13.81 0.68
N ALA A 94 11.97 -13.71 1.67
CA ALA A 94 12.46 -14.86 2.45
C ALA A 94 11.33 -15.66 3.11
N ILE A 95 10.17 -15.03 3.28
CA ILE A 95 9.04 -15.55 4.05
C ILE A 95 7.84 -15.88 3.16
N ASN A 96 8.04 -15.80 1.84
CA ASN A 96 7.03 -16.03 0.80
C ASN A 96 5.74 -15.19 0.99
N GLN A 97 5.87 -13.99 1.56
CA GLN A 97 4.77 -13.04 1.78
C GLN A 97 4.81 -11.84 0.84
N ARG A 98 5.44 -11.99 -0.33
CA ARG A 98 5.56 -10.92 -1.35
C ARG A 98 4.22 -10.21 -1.62
N GLY A 99 3.12 -10.98 -1.73
CA GLY A 99 1.80 -10.43 -2.01
C GLY A 99 1.25 -9.56 -0.88
N GLN A 100 1.43 -9.96 0.39
CA GLN A 100 1.03 -9.15 1.54
C GLN A 100 1.91 -7.91 1.65
N TYR A 101 3.22 -8.05 1.43
CA TYR A 101 4.14 -6.93 1.35
C TYR A 101 3.70 -5.90 0.33
N THR A 102 3.39 -6.32 -0.91
CA THR A 102 2.94 -5.41 -1.98
C THR A 102 1.67 -4.66 -1.59
N ARG A 103 0.71 -5.33 -0.92
CA ARG A 103 -0.52 -4.68 -0.41
C ARG A 103 -0.24 -3.67 0.70
N HIS A 104 0.68 -3.99 1.60
CA HIS A 104 1.04 -3.10 2.71
C HIS A 104 1.90 -1.92 2.28
N ALA A 105 2.86 -2.14 1.38
CA ALA A 105 3.72 -1.11 0.81
C ALA A 105 2.96 -0.21 -0.18
N GLY A 106 1.94 -0.75 -0.86
CA GLY A 106 1.21 -0.07 -1.92
C GLY A 106 2.07 0.18 -3.17
N LEU A 107 1.44 0.72 -4.23
CA LEU A 107 2.16 1.08 -5.44
C LEU A 107 2.98 2.36 -5.26
N GLN A 108 4.13 2.39 -5.93
CA GLN A 108 5.00 3.57 -5.99
C GLN A 108 4.36 4.68 -6.84
N LYS A 109 4.79 5.93 -6.60
CA LYS A 109 4.27 7.11 -7.32
C LYS A 109 4.20 6.93 -8.84
N PRO A 110 5.25 6.43 -9.55
CA PRO A 110 5.19 6.30 -11.01
C PRO A 110 4.06 5.36 -11.48
N ALA A 111 3.86 4.24 -10.79
CA ALA A 111 2.78 3.31 -11.11
C ALA A 111 1.39 3.92 -10.85
N LEU A 112 1.25 4.69 -9.77
CA LEU A 112 0.00 5.44 -9.50
C LEU A 112 -0.28 6.49 -10.58
N LYS A 113 0.74 7.23 -11.04
CA LYS A 113 0.61 8.17 -12.17
C LYS A 113 0.15 7.44 -13.44
N GLN A 114 0.74 6.28 -13.74
CA GLN A 114 0.35 5.46 -14.89
C GLN A 114 -1.10 4.96 -14.82
N LEU A 115 -1.60 4.60 -13.63
CA LEU A 115 -3.01 4.24 -13.46
C LEU A 115 -3.94 5.43 -13.78
N VAL A 116 -3.58 6.63 -13.32
CA VAL A 116 -4.33 7.86 -13.65
C VAL A 116 -4.30 8.13 -15.15
N LEU A 117 -3.13 8.04 -15.78
CA LEU A 117 -3.01 8.24 -17.23
C LEU A 117 -3.81 7.20 -18.03
N SER A 118 -3.82 5.94 -17.58
CA SER A 118 -4.60 4.88 -18.22
C SER A 118 -6.11 5.12 -18.12
N LEU A 119 -6.58 5.65 -16.99
CA LEU A 119 -7.96 6.07 -16.81
C LEU A 119 -8.31 7.20 -17.78
N LEU A 120 -7.46 8.23 -17.85
CA LEU A 120 -7.68 9.39 -18.71
C LEU A 120 -7.56 9.07 -20.20
N ASP A 121 -6.67 8.17 -20.61
CA ASP A 121 -6.56 7.73 -22.00
C ASP A 121 -7.81 6.95 -22.45
N ARG A 122 -8.42 6.19 -21.53
CA ARG A 122 -9.61 5.39 -21.83
C ARG A 122 -10.90 6.20 -21.85
N PHE A 123 -11.06 7.18 -20.97
CA PHE A 123 -12.32 7.92 -20.79
C PHE A 123 -12.23 9.41 -21.18
N GLY A 124 -11.04 9.92 -21.50
CA GLY A 124 -10.78 11.30 -21.91
C GLY A 124 -10.78 12.32 -20.77
N ARG A 125 -11.57 12.09 -19.72
CA ARG A 125 -11.62 12.91 -18.50
C ARG A 125 -11.94 12.04 -17.29
N ALA A 126 -11.54 12.48 -16.10
CA ALA A 126 -11.94 11.84 -14.85
C ALA A 126 -12.18 12.85 -13.73
N THR A 127 -13.20 12.61 -12.90
CA THR A 127 -13.49 13.38 -11.70
C THR A 127 -12.55 13.01 -10.55
N ARG A 128 -12.61 13.77 -9.46
CA ARG A 128 -11.78 13.49 -8.28
C ARG A 128 -12.16 12.15 -7.66
N GLU A 129 -13.46 11.88 -7.59
CA GLU A 129 -14.03 10.69 -6.99
C GLU A 129 -13.65 9.43 -7.79
N GLU A 130 -13.68 9.50 -9.12
CA GLU A 130 -13.27 8.40 -10.00
C GLU A 130 -11.78 8.07 -9.86
N ILE A 131 -10.93 9.10 -9.75
CA ILE A 131 -9.50 8.93 -9.51
C ILE A 131 -9.26 8.33 -8.12
N ASP A 132 -9.94 8.85 -7.09
CA ASP A 132 -9.80 8.35 -5.72
C ASP A 132 -10.24 6.87 -5.64
N GLN A 133 -11.34 6.49 -6.28
CA GLN A 133 -11.80 5.09 -6.36
C GLN A 133 -10.78 4.19 -7.07
N THR A 134 -10.25 4.64 -8.21
CA THR A 134 -9.26 3.89 -8.99
C THR A 134 -7.98 3.63 -8.19
N LEU A 135 -7.55 4.60 -7.37
CA LEU A 135 -6.30 4.51 -6.61
C LEU A 135 -6.48 3.88 -5.21
N LEU A 136 -7.70 3.67 -4.74
CA LEU A 136 -7.98 3.26 -3.36
C LEU A 136 -7.35 1.92 -2.99
N GLU A 137 -7.44 0.94 -3.90
CA GLU A 137 -6.87 -0.41 -3.76
C GLU A 137 -5.38 -0.46 -4.04
N ALA A 138 -4.87 0.47 -4.86
CA ALA A 138 -3.45 0.59 -5.18
C ALA A 138 -2.64 1.27 -4.06
N MET A 139 -3.30 1.91 -3.10
CA MET A 139 -2.66 2.61 -1.99
C MET A 139 -2.34 1.71 -0.79
N PRO A 140 -1.30 2.04 -0.01
CA PRO A 140 -0.93 1.30 1.20
C PRO A 140 -2.12 1.15 2.16
N SER A 141 -2.34 -0.07 2.69
CA SER A 141 -3.44 -0.37 3.63
C SER A 141 -3.31 0.33 4.99
N GLY A 142 -2.13 0.86 5.30
CA GLY A 142 -1.82 1.52 6.58
C GLY A 142 -2.13 3.01 6.63
N LEU A 143 -2.56 3.62 5.52
CA LEU A 143 -2.89 5.05 5.47
C LEU A 143 -4.34 5.31 5.91
N THR A 144 -4.54 6.37 6.68
CA THR A 144 -5.87 6.87 7.00
C THR A 144 -6.57 7.44 5.75
N PRO A 145 -7.91 7.52 5.72
CA PRO A 145 -8.62 8.13 4.59
C PRO A 145 -8.10 9.52 4.24
N GLN A 146 -7.84 10.36 5.25
CA GLN A 146 -7.26 11.70 5.05
C GLN A 146 -5.86 11.66 4.44
N GLN A 147 -5.01 10.72 4.87
CA GLN A 147 -3.66 10.57 4.31
C GLN A 147 -3.70 10.10 2.86
N LYS A 148 -4.63 9.20 2.51
CA LYS A 148 -4.87 8.77 1.13
C LYS A 148 -5.32 9.95 0.25
N ALA A 149 -6.29 10.73 0.72
CA ALA A 149 -6.78 11.91 0.01
C ALA A 149 -5.68 12.97 -0.23
N ASN A 150 -4.85 13.23 0.78
CA ASN A 150 -3.69 14.13 0.66
C ASN A 150 -2.66 13.59 -0.34
N ARG A 151 -2.41 12.27 -0.35
CA ARG A 151 -1.49 11.64 -1.30
C ARG A 151 -1.96 11.78 -2.73
N VAL A 152 -3.25 11.58 -3.01
CA VAL A 152 -3.83 11.79 -4.35
C VAL A 152 -3.77 13.25 -4.75
N LYS A 153 -4.10 14.18 -3.84
CA LYS A 153 -3.97 15.63 -4.11
C LYS A 153 -2.55 15.98 -4.54
N ASN A 154 -1.55 15.55 -3.77
CA ASN A 154 -0.15 15.81 -4.09
C ASN A 154 0.27 15.16 -5.40
N LEU A 155 -0.21 13.94 -5.69
CA LEU A 155 0.07 13.24 -6.95
C LEU A 155 -0.47 14.03 -8.15
N LEU A 156 -1.72 14.49 -8.09
CA LEU A 156 -2.35 15.25 -9.16
C LEU A 156 -1.70 16.63 -9.36
N SER A 157 -1.34 17.32 -8.28
CA SER A 157 -0.55 18.56 -8.36
C SER A 157 0.81 18.32 -9.02
N GLU A 158 1.52 17.25 -8.65
CA GLU A 158 2.80 16.89 -9.28
C GLU A 158 2.64 16.61 -10.78
N MET A 159 1.60 15.86 -11.17
CA MET A 159 1.29 15.54 -12.57
C MET A 159 0.90 16.76 -13.41
N SER A 160 0.23 17.75 -12.80
CA SER A 160 -0.19 19.00 -13.44
C SER A 160 0.94 20.00 -13.55
N ASP A 161 1.63 20.27 -12.44
CA ASP A 161 2.53 21.42 -12.31
C ASP A 161 3.95 21.07 -12.78
N GLN A 162 4.42 19.87 -12.46
CA GLN A 162 5.78 19.43 -12.77
C GLN A 162 5.82 18.62 -14.06
N ASP A 163 5.05 17.52 -14.11
CA ASP A 163 5.10 16.62 -15.27
C ASP A 163 4.32 17.19 -16.47
N LYS A 164 3.39 18.12 -16.24
CA LYS A 164 2.50 18.70 -17.25
C LYS A 164 1.78 17.65 -18.10
N THR A 165 1.45 16.51 -17.51
CA THR A 165 0.81 15.37 -18.18
C THR A 165 -0.71 15.45 -18.16
N ILE A 166 -1.26 16.20 -17.22
CA ILE A 166 -2.70 16.41 -17.06
C ILE A 166 -2.98 17.89 -16.87
N VAL A 167 -4.21 18.31 -17.17
CA VAL A 167 -4.71 19.66 -16.92
C VAL A 167 -6.00 19.57 -16.11
N ALA A 168 -6.14 20.47 -15.13
CA ALA A 168 -7.37 20.60 -14.37
C ALA A 168 -8.37 21.48 -15.14
N ASN A 169 -9.54 20.94 -15.45
CA ASN A 169 -10.62 21.64 -16.13
C ASN A 169 -11.88 21.59 -15.26
N ARG A 170 -12.21 22.73 -14.63
CA ARG A 170 -13.31 22.90 -13.67
C ARG A 170 -13.26 21.91 -12.49
N ARG A 171 -13.86 20.73 -12.65
CA ARG A 171 -14.03 19.66 -11.65
C ARG A 171 -13.46 18.30 -12.10
N ALA A 172 -12.76 18.26 -13.23
CA ALA A 172 -12.20 17.05 -13.79
C ALA A 172 -10.75 17.29 -14.26
N TRP A 173 -10.02 16.19 -14.43
CA TRP A 173 -8.70 16.18 -15.04
C TRP A 173 -8.79 15.58 -16.42
N GLU A 174 -8.00 16.12 -17.35
CA GLU A 174 -7.90 15.71 -18.74
C GLU A 174 -6.42 15.53 -19.11
N PRO A 175 -6.07 14.64 -20.06
CA PRO A 175 -4.70 14.54 -20.57
C PRO A 175 -4.25 15.88 -21.16
N SER A 176 -3.01 16.28 -20.89
CA SER A 176 -2.46 17.43 -21.59
C SER A 176 -2.20 17.07 -23.06
N GLY A 177 -2.65 17.93 -23.98
CA GLY A 177 -2.46 17.74 -25.42
C GLY A 177 -0.98 17.76 -25.89
N ARG A 178 -0.01 17.89 -24.98
CA ARG A 178 1.42 17.98 -25.26
C ARG A 178 2.26 16.81 -24.73
N GLY A 179 1.68 15.83 -24.05
CA GLY A 179 2.45 14.84 -23.28
C GLY A 179 2.24 13.36 -23.62
N VAL A 180 1.29 12.99 -24.47
CA VAL A 180 1.05 11.56 -24.77
C VAL A 180 2.01 11.12 -25.87
N CYS A 181 3.21 10.69 -25.47
CA CYS A 181 4.08 9.89 -26.34
C CYS A 181 3.27 8.68 -26.83
N HIS A 182 2.93 8.75 -28.12
CA HIS A 182 2.29 7.72 -28.91
C HIS A 182 3.17 6.47 -28.93
N CYS A 183 2.98 5.54 -27.98
CA CYS A 183 3.65 4.23 -28.06
C CYS A 183 2.72 3.03 -27.96
N LEU A 184 1.42 3.19 -27.63
CA LEU A 184 0.52 2.02 -27.51
C LEU A 184 -0.89 2.19 -28.08
N ASN A 185 -1.18 3.20 -28.91
CA ASN A 185 -2.56 3.53 -29.25
C ASN A 185 -2.98 3.52 -30.72
N HIS A 186 -2.29 2.75 -31.58
CA HIS A 186 -2.74 2.58 -32.97
C HIS A 186 -3.65 1.34 -33.18
N LEU A 187 -3.68 0.37 -32.25
CA LEU A 187 -4.44 -0.88 -32.43
C LEU A 187 -5.77 -0.95 -31.66
N SER A 188 -5.99 -0.08 -30.65
CA SER A 188 -7.20 -0.11 -29.82
C SER A 188 -8.38 0.71 -30.39
N ARG A 189 -8.10 1.86 -31.01
CA ARG A 189 -9.16 2.79 -31.47
C ARG A 189 -10.02 2.24 -32.61
N ARG A 190 -9.45 1.41 -33.50
CA ARG A 190 -10.23 0.80 -34.60
C ARG A 190 -11.17 -0.30 -34.11
N ARG A 191 -10.80 -1.06 -33.07
CA ARG A 191 -11.64 -2.16 -32.56
C ARG A 191 -12.87 -1.68 -31.78
N ILE A 192 -12.76 -0.59 -31.03
CA ILE A 192 -13.89 -0.07 -30.24
C ILE A 192 -14.97 0.53 -31.17
N GLN A 193 -14.57 1.26 -32.24
CA GLN A 193 -15.54 1.77 -33.21
C GLN A 193 -16.26 0.66 -33.99
N THR A 194 -15.59 -0.46 -34.29
CA THR A 194 -16.23 -1.59 -34.98
C THR A 194 -17.25 -2.31 -34.09
N ILE A 195 -16.95 -2.50 -32.80
CA ILE A 195 -17.86 -3.18 -31.86
C ILE A 195 -19.09 -2.31 -31.57
N SER A 196 -18.93 -0.99 -31.42
CA SER A 196 -20.07 -0.08 -31.25
C SER A 196 -20.99 -0.04 -32.48
N ARG A 197 -20.44 -0.17 -33.70
CA ARG A 197 -21.24 -0.19 -34.93
C ARG A 197 -22.03 -1.50 -35.07
N GLN A 198 -21.43 -2.64 -34.74
CA GLN A 198 -22.09 -3.96 -34.78
C GLN A 198 -23.19 -4.12 -33.73
N LEU A 199 -23.08 -3.44 -32.58
CA LEU A 199 -24.12 -3.44 -31.54
C LEU A 199 -25.32 -2.55 -31.90
N ILE A 200 -25.14 -1.52 -32.72
CA ILE A 200 -26.23 -0.65 -33.19
C ILE A 200 -27.00 -1.35 -34.33
N GLU A 201 -26.33 -2.08 -35.23
CA GLU A 201 -26.99 -2.81 -36.33
C GLU A 201 -27.81 -4.03 -35.85
N LYS A 202 -27.45 -4.66 -34.72
CA LYS A 202 -28.19 -5.81 -34.17
C LYS A 202 -29.45 -5.45 -33.38
N ASN A 203 -29.77 -4.17 -33.20
CA ASN A 203 -30.89 -3.71 -32.38
C ASN A 203 -32.00 -3.01 -33.19
N GLN A 204 -32.05 -3.25 -34.51
CA GLN A 204 -33.09 -2.72 -35.43
C GLN A 204 -33.88 -3.80 -36.18
N TYR A 205 -33.89 -5.05 -35.68
CA TYR A 205 -34.80 -6.11 -36.15
C TYR A 205 -35.48 -6.80 -34.97
#